data_AF-G2QIM7-F1
#
_entry.id   AF-G2QIM7-F1
#
_cell.length_a   1.000
_cell.length_b   1.000
_cell.length_c   1.000
_cell.angle_alpha   90.00
_cell.angle_beta   90.00
_cell.angle_gamma   90.00
#
_symmetry.space_group_name_H-M   'P 1'
#
loop_
_entity.id
_entity.type
_entity.pdbx_description
1 polymer ?
#
loop_
_entity_poly.entity_id
_entity_poly.type
_entity_poly.pdbx_seq_one_letter_code
_entity_poly.pdbx_strand_id
1 'polypeptide(L)'
;MVLSKVWGATLLAGFAVAQTYPPDVVDQLAKDSLPKLKEWLERNPQEGCTYETAVKRREWRDLTVEERKAYTDAVLCLQSKPALTSDQAPGAKSRFDDYVVIHIQQTPRNHGSYWNWDRYAKDPANSPLFDGSEGSMGSNGAKEEHQGIPIPGAPPPYNMIPPGDGGGCVTSGPFKNMTVNVGPIAPTLNVQRNPRADGLGYNPRCLRRDINKHSAAVTTANYTYDLITNNHEIYWFQTVMEGQFPQGKWGVHAGGHYTVSGDPAGDFYVSPGDPVFWLHHAMIDRVWWIWQLQDLDSRLTQVSMTKTMNNFPPSENGTLDDLSGLGVLAPDVTVRELMNTMGGIGGKFCYIYE
;
A
#
# COMPACT_ATOMS: atom_id res chain seq x y z
N MET A 1 44.50 -3.16 -52.07
CA MET A 1 44.43 -2.46 -50.78
C MET A 1 42.97 -2.03 -50.59
N VAL A 2 42.24 -2.74 -49.75
CA VAL A 2 40.78 -2.65 -49.61
C VAL A 2 40.43 -1.40 -48.78
N LEU A 3 39.58 -0.53 -49.31
CA LEU A 3 39.01 0.62 -48.61
C LEU A 3 37.85 0.15 -47.69
N SER A 4 38.10 0.09 -46.39
CA SER A 4 37.07 -0.14 -45.37
C SER A 4 36.45 1.19 -44.92
N LYS A 5 35.14 1.33 -45.17
CA LYS A 5 34.28 2.39 -44.63
C LYS A 5 34.09 2.16 -43.13
N VAL A 6 34.49 3.11 -42.29
CA VAL A 6 34.09 3.14 -40.87
C VAL A 6 32.83 4.00 -40.77
N TRP A 7 31.71 3.36 -40.44
CA TRP A 7 30.46 4.02 -40.09
C TRP A 7 30.52 4.42 -38.61
N GLY A 8 30.19 5.68 -38.33
CA GLY A 8 30.04 6.18 -36.96
C GLY A 8 28.85 5.51 -36.27
N ALA A 9 29.10 4.99 -35.06
CA ALA A 9 28.04 4.51 -34.18
C ALA A 9 27.45 5.71 -33.44
N THR A 10 26.28 6.16 -33.88
CA THR A 10 25.45 7.10 -33.11
C THR A 10 24.79 6.31 -31.98
N LEU A 11 25.25 6.53 -30.74
CA LEU A 11 24.57 6.10 -29.52
C LEU A 11 23.25 6.88 -29.41
N LEU A 12 22.15 6.26 -29.83
CA LEU A 12 20.81 6.71 -29.46
C LEU A 12 20.54 6.23 -28.03
N ALA A 13 20.72 7.13 -27.07
CA ALA A 13 20.14 6.98 -25.74
C ALA A 13 18.61 7.00 -25.90
N GLY A 14 17.98 5.84 -25.80
CA GLY A 14 16.53 5.73 -25.77
C GLY A 14 16.01 6.33 -24.48
N PHE A 15 15.48 7.55 -24.53
CA PHE A 15 14.57 8.03 -23.49
C PHE A 15 13.32 7.15 -23.55
N ALA A 16 13.14 6.29 -22.55
CA ALA A 16 11.88 5.59 -22.36
C ALA A 16 10.80 6.64 -22.09
N VAL A 17 9.99 6.95 -23.10
CA VAL A 17 8.81 7.81 -22.95
C VAL A 17 7.87 7.07 -22.00
N ALA A 18 7.54 7.69 -20.86
CA ALA A 18 6.52 7.18 -19.95
C ALA A 18 5.24 6.91 -20.76
N GLN A 19 4.85 5.64 -20.87
CA GLN A 19 3.65 5.26 -21.61
C GLN A 19 2.43 5.77 -20.83
N THR A 20 1.84 6.88 -21.29
CA THR A 20 0.66 7.47 -20.68
C THR A 20 -0.51 6.50 -20.81
N TYR A 21 -0.98 5.96 -19.68
CA TYR A 21 -2.24 5.21 -19.67
C TYR A 21 -3.39 6.21 -19.80
N PRO A 22 -4.42 5.91 -20.61
CA PRO A 22 -5.60 6.75 -20.65
C PRO A 22 -6.25 6.77 -19.26
N PRO A 23 -6.79 7.92 -18.81
CA PRO A 23 -7.52 7.99 -17.54
C PRO A 23 -8.62 6.94 -17.47
N ASP A 24 -8.68 6.22 -16.35
CA ASP A 24 -9.74 5.25 -16.09
C ASP A 24 -11.00 5.93 -15.49
N VAL A 25 -12.04 5.13 -15.19
CA VAL A 25 -13.30 5.65 -14.62
C VAL A 25 -13.14 6.26 -13.22
N VAL A 26 -12.14 5.81 -12.44
CA VAL A 26 -11.82 6.34 -11.11
C VAL A 26 -11.02 7.64 -11.26
N ASP A 27 -10.10 7.72 -12.21
CA ASP A 27 -9.39 8.96 -12.54
C ASP A 27 -10.36 10.06 -12.99
N GLN A 28 -11.35 9.71 -13.81
CA GLN A 28 -12.41 10.63 -14.22
C GLN A 28 -13.28 11.07 -13.02
N LEU A 29 -13.70 10.12 -12.17
CA LEU A 29 -14.46 10.42 -10.96
C LEU A 29 -13.70 11.36 -10.01
N ALA A 30 -12.40 11.12 -9.79
CA ALA A 30 -11.55 11.97 -8.97
C ALA A 30 -11.52 13.40 -9.52
N LYS A 31 -11.27 13.55 -10.83
CA LYS A 31 -11.25 14.84 -11.52
C LYS A 31 -12.58 15.59 -11.39
N ASP A 32 -13.70 14.89 -11.60
CA ASP A 32 -15.05 15.48 -11.50
C ASP A 32 -15.44 15.85 -10.06
N SER A 33 -14.72 15.30 -9.08
CA SER A 33 -14.93 15.59 -7.66
C SER A 33 -14.10 16.78 -7.15
N LEU A 34 -13.07 17.21 -7.87
CA LEU A 34 -12.21 18.34 -7.46
C LEU A 34 -12.96 19.67 -7.28
N PRO A 35 -13.95 20.05 -8.11
CA PRO A 35 -14.74 21.25 -7.86
C PRO A 35 -15.44 21.24 -6.49
N LYS A 36 -15.92 20.06 -6.04
CA LYS A 36 -16.55 19.89 -4.73
C LYS A 36 -15.56 20.18 -3.60
N LEU A 37 -14.30 19.75 -3.75
CA LEU A 37 -13.24 20.06 -2.79
C LEU A 37 -12.98 21.56 -2.70
N LYS A 38 -12.89 22.24 -3.85
CA LYS A 38 -12.65 23.68 -3.90
C LYS A 38 -13.78 24.47 -3.24
N GLU A 39 -15.03 24.15 -3.57
CA GLU A 39 -16.21 24.76 -2.93
C GLU A 39 -16.23 24.50 -1.43
N TRP A 40 -15.89 23.29 -0.99
CA TRP A 40 -15.81 22.98 0.43
C TRP A 40 -14.71 23.79 1.14
N LEU A 41 -13.55 23.98 0.53
CA LEU A 41 -12.44 24.80 1.08
C LEU A 41 -12.79 26.29 1.17
N GLU A 42 -13.59 26.82 0.24
CA GLU A 42 -14.10 28.20 0.32
C GLU A 42 -15.00 28.40 1.54
N ARG A 43 -15.81 27.39 1.89
CA ARG A 43 -16.67 27.39 3.09
C ARG A 43 -15.92 27.03 4.38
N ASN A 44 -14.85 26.24 4.25
CA ASN A 44 -14.08 25.69 5.37
C ASN A 44 -12.58 25.99 5.17
N PRO A 45 -12.15 27.25 5.28
CA PRO A 45 -10.76 27.62 5.06
C PRO A 45 -9.83 26.88 6.01
N GLN A 46 -8.74 26.32 5.47
CA GLN A 46 -7.75 25.56 6.24
C GLN A 46 -6.48 26.40 6.37
N GLU A 47 -5.98 26.57 7.59
CA GLU A 47 -4.79 27.38 7.85
C GLU A 47 -3.56 26.76 7.20
N GLY A 48 -2.88 27.53 6.34
CA GLY A 48 -1.64 27.10 5.69
C GLY A 48 -1.81 26.06 4.58
N CYS A 49 -3.04 25.69 4.21
CA CYS A 49 -3.30 24.71 3.16
C CYS A 49 -4.40 25.15 2.19
N THR A 50 -4.05 25.29 0.91
CA THR A 50 -5.01 25.50 -0.19
C THR A 50 -4.88 24.39 -1.22
N TYR A 51 -5.83 24.32 -2.15
CA TYR A 51 -5.75 23.40 -3.27
C TYR A 51 -4.45 23.56 -4.08
N GLU A 52 -3.97 24.80 -4.25
CA GLU A 52 -2.77 25.15 -5.01
C GLU A 52 -1.48 24.85 -4.26
N THR A 53 -1.48 24.94 -2.93
CA THR A 53 -0.29 24.70 -2.10
C THR A 53 -0.18 23.25 -1.63
N ALA A 54 -1.26 22.47 -1.73
CA ALA A 54 -1.26 21.07 -1.32
C ALA A 54 -0.27 20.24 -2.12
N VAL A 55 0.46 19.37 -1.40
CA VAL A 55 1.35 18.40 -2.03
C VAL A 55 0.52 17.45 -2.88
N LYS A 56 0.91 17.27 -4.13
CA LYS A 56 0.27 16.32 -5.03
C LYS A 56 0.94 14.97 -4.95
N ARG A 57 0.26 13.99 -4.35
CA ARG A 57 0.66 12.58 -4.44
C ARG A 57 0.31 12.10 -5.84
N ARG A 58 1.31 11.59 -6.56
CA ARG A 58 1.20 11.16 -7.96
C ARG A 58 1.31 9.64 -8.06
N GLU A 59 0.71 9.08 -9.10
CA GLU A 59 0.84 7.67 -9.41
C GLU A 59 2.29 7.30 -9.74
N TRP A 60 2.72 6.09 -9.36
CA TRP A 60 4.10 5.64 -9.50
C TRP A 60 4.64 5.74 -10.94
N ARG A 61 3.84 5.45 -11.98
CA ARG A 61 4.30 5.59 -13.38
C ARG A 61 4.47 7.03 -13.82
N ASP A 62 3.74 7.95 -13.22
CA ASP A 62 3.79 9.37 -13.56
C ASP A 62 5.03 10.07 -12.94
N LEU A 63 5.72 9.37 -12.04
CA LEU A 63 7.06 9.74 -11.56
C LEU A 63 8.15 9.42 -12.58
N THR A 64 9.16 10.29 -12.68
CA THR A 64 10.38 9.99 -13.45
C THR A 64 11.18 8.88 -12.77
N VAL A 65 12.13 8.29 -13.51
CA VAL A 65 13.01 7.26 -12.95
C VAL A 65 13.82 7.81 -11.76
N GLU A 66 14.29 9.05 -11.85
CA GLU A 66 15.02 9.74 -10.78
C GLU A 66 14.15 9.94 -9.54
N GLU A 67 12.88 10.30 -9.72
CA GLU A 67 11.92 10.47 -8.62
C GLU A 67 11.62 9.13 -7.94
N ARG A 68 11.41 8.07 -8.72
CA ARG A 68 11.22 6.72 -8.17
C ARG A 68 12.45 6.24 -7.42
N LYS A 69 13.65 6.49 -7.96
CA LYS A 69 14.91 6.16 -7.29
C LYS A 69 15.08 6.95 -6.00
N ALA A 70 14.78 8.25 -6.00
CA ALA A 70 14.83 9.06 -4.78
C ALA A 70 13.89 8.50 -3.70
N TYR A 71 12.72 7.97 -4.08
CA TYR A 71 11.83 7.27 -3.17
C TYR A 71 12.45 5.97 -2.64
N THR A 72 12.99 5.10 -3.50
CA THR A 72 13.57 3.82 -3.06
C THR A 72 14.83 4.03 -2.21
N ASP A 73 15.67 5.01 -2.54
CA ASP A 73 16.83 5.44 -1.74
C ASP A 73 16.40 5.94 -0.35
N ALA A 74 15.28 6.66 -0.25
CA ALA A 74 14.73 7.08 1.04
C ALA A 74 14.25 5.89 1.90
N VAL A 75 13.65 4.86 1.29
CA VAL A 75 13.28 3.62 2.00
C VAL A 75 14.53 2.87 2.46
N LEU A 76 15.54 2.73 1.61
CA LEU A 76 16.82 2.12 1.98
C LEU A 76 17.54 2.90 3.10
N CYS A 77 17.40 4.22 3.12
CA CYS A 77 17.87 5.06 4.22
C CYS A 77 17.16 4.74 5.54
N LEU A 78 15.85 4.47 5.54
CA LEU A 78 15.15 3.98 6.74
C LEU A 78 15.67 2.61 7.19
N GLN A 79 16.06 1.75 6.25
CA GLN A 79 16.63 0.43 6.57
C GLN A 79 18.05 0.52 7.15
N SER A 80 18.79 1.61 6.93
CA SER A 80 20.14 1.79 7.47
C SER A 80 20.20 2.47 8.83
N LYS A 81 19.16 3.19 9.23
CA LYS A 81 19.09 3.85 10.54
C LYS A 81 18.71 2.86 11.64
N PRO A 82 19.28 2.95 12.86
CA PRO A 82 18.98 2.01 13.95
C PRO A 82 17.53 2.09 14.42
N ALA A 83 16.95 0.94 14.76
CA ALA A 83 15.60 0.85 15.33
C ALA A 83 15.49 1.55 16.70
N LEU A 84 14.33 2.14 16.97
CA LEU A 84 13.97 2.71 18.28
C LEU A 84 13.28 1.69 19.20
N THR A 85 12.74 0.61 18.64
CA THR A 85 11.93 -0.40 19.37
C THR A 85 12.70 -1.64 19.81
N SER A 86 14.03 -1.66 19.65
CA SER A 86 14.88 -2.85 19.88
C SER A 86 14.73 -3.48 21.27
N ASP A 87 14.45 -2.68 22.30
CA ASP A 87 14.27 -3.16 23.68
C ASP A 87 13.01 -4.04 23.84
N GLN A 88 11.94 -3.71 23.10
CA GLN A 88 10.66 -4.41 23.17
C GLN A 88 10.50 -5.46 22.05
N ALA A 89 11.12 -5.19 20.90
CA ALA A 89 11.14 -6.06 19.73
C ALA A 89 12.60 -6.35 19.33
N PRO A 90 13.22 -7.40 19.91
CA PRO A 90 14.62 -7.73 19.64
C PRO A 90 14.95 -7.98 18.17
N GLY A 91 13.94 -8.32 17.36
CA GLY A 91 14.05 -8.46 15.91
C GLY A 91 14.17 -7.14 15.15
N ALA A 92 13.73 -6.02 15.69
CA ALA A 92 13.88 -4.73 15.01
C ALA A 92 15.34 -4.31 14.96
N LYS A 93 15.89 -4.08 13.77
CA LYS A 93 17.27 -3.63 13.56
C LYS A 93 17.35 -2.26 12.91
N SER A 94 16.29 -1.86 12.20
CA SER A 94 16.23 -0.62 11.45
C SER A 94 15.02 0.26 11.80
N ARG A 95 15.09 1.54 11.45
CA ARG A 95 13.93 2.46 11.52
C ARG A 95 12.77 1.98 10.65
N PHE A 96 13.05 1.25 9.58
CA PHE A 96 12.03 0.57 8.79
C PHE A 96 11.33 -0.54 9.60
N ASP A 97 12.09 -1.34 10.36
CA ASP A 97 11.51 -2.38 11.23
C ASP A 97 10.60 -1.79 12.32
N ASP A 98 10.86 -0.57 12.82
CA ASP A 98 9.96 0.07 13.80
C ASP A 98 8.53 0.20 13.26
N TYR A 99 8.36 0.53 11.97
CA TYR A 99 7.03 0.60 11.35
C TYR A 99 6.37 -0.78 11.28
N VAL A 100 7.15 -1.83 11.01
CA VAL A 100 6.64 -3.21 11.00
C VAL A 100 6.24 -3.64 12.41
N VAL A 101 7.05 -3.33 13.43
CA VAL A 101 6.75 -3.63 14.84
C VAL A 101 5.48 -2.92 15.29
N ILE A 102 5.34 -1.63 14.98
CA ILE A 102 4.14 -0.87 15.32
C ILE A 102 2.93 -1.44 14.61
N HIS A 103 3.05 -1.83 13.35
CA HIS A 103 1.96 -2.51 12.67
C HIS A 103 1.61 -3.85 13.32
N ILE A 104 2.57 -4.69 13.72
CA ILE A 104 2.31 -5.93 14.48
C ILE A 104 1.54 -5.62 15.77
N GLN A 105 1.96 -4.60 16.50
CA GLN A 105 1.38 -4.22 17.79
C GLN A 105 0.02 -3.52 17.67
N GLN A 106 -0.23 -2.84 16.56
CA GLN A 106 -1.38 -1.95 16.34
C GLN A 106 -2.25 -2.31 15.13
N THR A 107 -2.05 -3.49 14.52
CA THR A 107 -2.94 -4.01 13.46
C THR A 107 -4.37 -3.83 13.98
N PRO A 108 -5.13 -2.79 13.52
CA PRO A 108 -5.42 -2.46 12.12
C PRO A 108 -5.31 -0.96 11.69
N ARG A 109 -4.23 -0.21 11.93
CA ARG A 109 -4.17 1.22 11.54
C ARG A 109 -2.86 1.62 10.83
N ASN A 110 -2.98 2.40 9.74
CA ASN A 110 -2.03 3.39 9.15
C ASN A 110 -1.60 3.16 7.66
N HIS A 111 -1.54 4.25 6.86
CA HIS A 111 -1.35 4.28 5.39
C HIS A 111 -0.41 5.44 4.90
N GLY A 112 0.27 5.34 3.73
CA GLY A 112 1.17 6.37 3.09
C GLY A 112 1.29 6.18 1.55
N SER A 113 1.96 7.05 0.74
CA SER A 113 2.04 7.21 -0.79
C SER A 113 1.57 6.09 -1.76
N TYR A 114 1.01 6.34 -2.98
CA TYR A 114 0.04 5.42 -3.65
C TYR A 114 0.45 4.65 -4.93
N TRP A 115 -0.19 3.49 -5.17
CA TRP A 115 -0.13 2.65 -6.38
C TRP A 115 -1.53 2.39 -6.96
N ASN A 116 -1.86 2.94 -8.13
CA ASN A 116 -3.13 2.62 -8.81
C ASN A 116 -3.14 1.15 -9.27
N TRP A 117 -3.95 0.32 -8.60
CA TRP A 117 -4.01 -1.12 -8.86
C TRP A 117 -4.49 -1.47 -10.28
N ASP A 118 -5.45 -0.74 -10.83
CA ASP A 118 -6.09 -1.09 -12.11
C ASP A 118 -5.09 -1.16 -13.25
N ARG A 119 -4.18 -0.17 -13.28
CA ARG A 119 -3.20 0.00 -14.35
C ARG A 119 -2.36 -1.26 -14.57
N TYR A 120 -2.15 -2.08 -13.53
CA TYR A 120 -1.31 -3.30 -13.58
C TYR A 120 -2.06 -4.58 -13.28
N ALA A 121 -3.37 -4.53 -12.96
CA ALA A 121 -4.14 -5.69 -12.52
C ALA A 121 -4.05 -6.89 -13.48
N LYS A 122 -3.91 -6.63 -14.79
CA LYS A 122 -3.78 -7.67 -15.83
C LYS A 122 -2.40 -8.32 -15.90
N ASP A 123 -1.34 -7.58 -15.57
CA ASP A 123 0.05 -8.04 -15.62
C ASP A 123 0.90 -7.31 -14.57
N PRO A 124 0.71 -7.64 -13.28
CA PRO A 124 1.40 -6.93 -12.20
C PRO A 124 2.90 -7.20 -12.20
N ALA A 125 3.33 -8.41 -12.60
CA ALA A 125 4.72 -8.85 -12.56
C ALA A 125 5.64 -8.04 -13.50
N ASN A 126 5.13 -7.60 -14.65
CA ASN A 126 5.90 -6.78 -15.61
C ASN A 126 5.62 -5.27 -15.48
N SER A 127 4.95 -4.84 -14.42
CA SER A 127 4.72 -3.41 -14.18
C SER A 127 6.02 -2.68 -13.81
N PRO A 128 6.15 -1.37 -14.05
CA PRO A 128 7.27 -0.54 -13.56
C PRO A 128 7.43 -0.53 -12.04
N LEU A 129 6.45 -1.07 -11.32
CA LEU A 129 6.55 -1.33 -9.89
C LEU A 129 7.38 -2.60 -9.61
N PHE A 130 7.28 -3.62 -10.46
CA PHE A 130 7.85 -4.96 -10.27
C PHE A 130 8.80 -5.45 -11.37
N ASP A 131 9.18 -4.61 -12.32
CA ASP A 131 10.05 -5.00 -13.44
C ASP A 131 11.52 -5.25 -13.06
N GLY A 132 11.89 -4.97 -11.81
CA GLY A 132 13.25 -5.17 -11.30
C GLY A 132 14.28 -4.14 -11.76
N SER A 133 13.85 -3.06 -12.42
CA SER A 133 14.70 -1.92 -12.78
C SER A 133 15.15 -1.11 -11.55
N GLU A 134 16.12 -0.21 -11.73
CA GLU A 134 16.65 0.65 -10.64
C GLU A 134 15.57 1.55 -10.02
N GLY A 135 14.57 1.96 -10.81
CA GLY A 135 13.42 2.76 -10.34
C GLY A 135 12.20 1.93 -9.92
N SER A 136 12.31 0.62 -9.80
CA SER A 136 11.21 -0.26 -9.37
C SER A 136 11.22 -0.52 -7.87
N MET A 137 10.18 -1.16 -7.35
CA MET A 137 10.15 -1.70 -5.98
C MET A 137 10.76 -3.10 -5.87
N GLY A 138 11.57 -3.52 -6.84
CA GLY A 138 12.16 -4.86 -6.92
C GLY A 138 11.32 -5.81 -7.77
N SER A 139 11.91 -6.93 -8.20
CA SER A 139 11.23 -7.90 -9.05
C SER A 139 10.27 -8.82 -8.28
N ASN A 140 9.65 -9.76 -9.02
CA ASN A 140 9.05 -10.95 -8.42
C ASN A 140 10.12 -11.84 -7.74
N GLY A 141 9.66 -12.72 -6.86
CA GLY A 141 10.48 -13.77 -6.27
C GLY A 141 10.92 -14.81 -7.30
N ALA A 142 12.03 -15.50 -7.01
CA ALA A 142 12.37 -16.74 -7.72
C ALA A 142 11.20 -17.73 -7.62
N LYS A 143 10.95 -18.50 -8.67
CA LYS A 143 9.85 -19.47 -8.65
C LYS A 143 10.10 -20.56 -7.60
N GLU A 144 9.15 -20.74 -6.69
CA GLU A 144 9.10 -21.83 -5.72
C GLU A 144 7.69 -22.44 -5.74
N GLU A 145 7.57 -23.77 -5.75
CA GLU A 145 6.26 -24.42 -5.81
C GLU A 145 5.50 -24.30 -4.47
N HIS A 146 4.23 -23.85 -4.52
CA HIS A 146 3.34 -23.78 -3.36
C HIS A 146 1.87 -23.96 -3.75
N GLN A 147 0.99 -24.15 -2.76
CA GLN A 147 -0.43 -24.48 -2.97
C GLN A 147 -1.33 -23.26 -3.26
N GLY A 148 -0.77 -22.05 -3.29
CA GLY A 148 -1.53 -20.81 -3.28
C GLY A 148 -1.70 -20.22 -1.88
N ILE A 149 -2.63 -19.28 -1.73
CA ILE A 149 -2.84 -18.49 -0.51
C ILE A 149 -4.21 -18.85 0.09
N PRO A 150 -4.26 -19.49 1.27
CA PRO A 150 -5.53 -19.77 1.92
C PRO A 150 -6.17 -18.47 2.43
N ILE A 151 -7.48 -18.31 2.19
CA ILE A 151 -8.27 -17.18 2.68
C ILE A 151 -9.28 -17.69 3.72
N PRO A 152 -8.96 -17.60 5.02
CA PRO A 152 -9.86 -18.04 6.09
C PRO A 152 -11.20 -17.31 6.02
N GLY A 153 -12.29 -18.05 6.23
CA GLY A 153 -13.64 -17.51 6.25
C GLY A 153 -14.29 -17.35 4.87
N ALA A 154 -13.56 -17.54 3.77
CA ALA A 154 -14.15 -17.57 2.43
C ALA A 154 -14.66 -18.97 2.03
N PRO A 155 -15.71 -19.07 1.19
CA PRO A 155 -16.18 -20.34 0.63
C PRO A 155 -15.37 -20.76 -0.61
N PRO A 156 -15.26 -22.06 -0.92
CA PRO A 156 -14.72 -22.51 -2.21
C PRO A 156 -15.50 -21.94 -3.42
N PRO A 157 -14.82 -21.58 -4.54
CA PRO A 157 -13.38 -21.65 -4.77
C PRO A 157 -12.58 -20.44 -4.24
N TYR A 158 -13.23 -19.46 -3.62
CA TYR A 158 -12.61 -18.20 -3.17
C TYR A 158 -11.81 -18.32 -1.86
N ASN A 159 -11.80 -19.50 -1.24
CA ASN A 159 -11.03 -19.82 -0.04
C ASN A 159 -9.54 -20.11 -0.33
N MET A 160 -9.14 -20.10 -1.60
CA MET A 160 -7.76 -20.31 -2.03
C MET A 160 -7.46 -19.41 -3.24
N ILE A 161 -6.51 -18.49 -3.12
CA ILE A 161 -5.97 -17.77 -4.26
C ILE A 161 -4.94 -18.69 -4.93
N PRO A 162 -5.06 -18.97 -6.25
CA PRO A 162 -4.05 -19.76 -6.96
C PRO A 162 -2.65 -19.14 -6.87
N PRO A 163 -1.58 -19.95 -6.85
CA PRO A 163 -0.20 -19.43 -6.80
C PRO A 163 0.11 -18.58 -8.05
N GLY A 164 0.97 -17.57 -7.88
CA GLY A 164 1.61 -16.88 -8.98
C GLY A 164 2.84 -17.66 -9.49
N ASP A 165 3.76 -16.94 -10.12
CA ASP A 165 5.00 -17.50 -10.68
C ASP A 165 6.24 -17.19 -9.81
N GLY A 166 6.04 -16.77 -8.55
CA GLY A 166 7.11 -16.46 -7.59
C GLY A 166 7.19 -17.45 -6.43
N GLY A 167 7.33 -16.94 -5.20
CA GLY A 167 7.38 -17.68 -3.93
C GLY A 167 8.73 -17.59 -3.20
N GLY A 168 9.82 -17.48 -3.96
CA GLY A 168 11.19 -17.35 -3.44
C GLY A 168 11.64 -15.90 -3.23
N CYS A 169 12.93 -15.73 -2.97
CA CYS A 169 13.53 -14.40 -2.76
C CYS A 169 13.42 -13.52 -4.02
N VAL A 170 13.19 -12.21 -3.82
CA VAL A 170 13.26 -11.20 -4.89
C VAL A 170 14.61 -11.27 -5.60
N THR A 171 14.60 -11.23 -6.92
CA THR A 171 15.77 -11.57 -7.75
C THR A 171 16.55 -10.35 -8.26
N SER A 172 15.92 -9.19 -8.36
CA SER A 172 16.50 -7.94 -8.88
C SER A 172 15.81 -6.68 -8.34
N GLY A 173 16.35 -5.51 -8.71
CA GLY A 173 15.92 -4.19 -8.24
C GLY A 173 16.46 -3.78 -6.87
N PRO A 174 16.07 -2.59 -6.36
CA PRO A 174 16.71 -1.94 -5.21
C PRO A 174 16.66 -2.75 -3.91
N PHE A 175 15.60 -3.53 -3.71
CA PHE A 175 15.36 -4.28 -2.48
C PHE A 175 15.80 -5.75 -2.53
N LYS A 176 16.51 -6.20 -3.59
CA LYS A 176 16.95 -7.61 -3.70
C LYS A 176 17.79 -8.09 -2.51
N ASN A 177 18.54 -7.18 -1.89
CA ASN A 177 19.41 -7.46 -0.74
C ASN A 177 18.79 -7.01 0.59
N MET A 178 17.52 -6.59 0.59
CA MET A 178 16.80 -6.23 1.80
C MET A 178 16.67 -7.46 2.70
N THR A 179 16.88 -7.26 4.00
CA THR A 179 16.66 -8.29 5.02
C THR A 179 15.35 -8.01 5.75
N VAL A 180 14.47 -9.01 5.78
CA VAL A 180 13.26 -9.03 6.59
C VAL A 180 13.63 -9.58 7.96
N ASN A 181 13.55 -8.76 9.02
CA ASN A 181 14.09 -9.12 10.34
C ASN A 181 13.05 -9.67 11.33
N VAL A 182 11.79 -9.27 11.21
CA VAL A 182 10.68 -9.65 12.09
C VAL A 182 9.66 -10.54 11.35
N GLY A 183 8.69 -11.08 12.09
CA GLY A 183 7.74 -12.07 11.59
C GLY A 183 8.40 -13.41 11.25
N PRO A 184 7.66 -14.32 10.61
CA PRO A 184 6.23 -14.21 10.31
C PRO A 184 5.35 -14.42 11.56
N ILE A 185 4.07 -14.06 11.47
CA ILE A 185 3.01 -14.39 12.45
C ILE A 185 1.95 -15.29 11.79
N ALA A 186 1.44 -14.90 10.62
CA ALA A 186 0.46 -15.63 9.83
C ALA A 186 0.96 -15.79 8.38
N PRO A 187 2.04 -16.60 8.16
CA PRO A 187 2.68 -16.69 6.86
C PRO A 187 1.79 -17.38 5.82
N THR A 188 1.86 -16.91 4.57
CA THR A 188 1.20 -17.53 3.40
C THR A 188 2.09 -18.50 2.64
N LEU A 189 3.40 -18.46 2.92
CA LEU A 189 4.40 -19.37 2.38
C LEU A 189 5.00 -20.25 3.47
N ASN A 190 5.61 -21.37 3.08
CA ASN A 190 6.34 -22.21 4.01
C ASN A 190 7.72 -21.62 4.34
N VAL A 191 7.75 -20.68 5.28
CA VAL A 191 8.96 -19.98 5.73
C VAL A 191 9.32 -20.34 7.18
N GLN A 192 10.56 -20.05 7.57
CA GLN A 192 11.03 -20.29 8.94
C GLN A 192 10.18 -19.53 9.95
N ARG A 193 9.60 -20.26 10.91
CA ARG A 193 8.83 -19.68 12.01
C ARG A 193 9.69 -18.75 12.86
N ASN A 194 9.11 -17.65 13.32
CA ASN A 194 9.78 -16.75 14.24
C ASN A 194 10.06 -17.47 15.58
N PRO A 195 11.22 -17.23 16.23
CA PRO A 195 11.51 -17.79 17.55
C PRO A 195 10.57 -17.29 18.65
N ARG A 196 9.83 -16.20 18.43
CA ARG A 196 8.76 -15.72 19.31
C ARG A 196 7.41 -15.81 18.61
N ALA A 197 6.39 -16.25 19.34
CA ALA A 197 5.03 -16.39 18.81
C ALA A 197 4.37 -15.05 18.43
N ASP A 198 4.85 -13.94 19.00
CA ASP A 198 4.41 -12.58 18.67
C ASP A 198 5.09 -12.00 17.41
N GLY A 199 5.96 -12.77 16.74
CA GLY A 199 6.68 -12.31 15.55
C GLY A 199 7.77 -11.26 15.80
N LEU A 200 8.03 -10.86 17.05
CA LEU A 200 8.98 -9.79 17.36
C LEU A 200 10.42 -10.28 17.57
N GLY A 201 10.66 -11.59 17.45
CA GLY A 201 11.99 -12.18 17.54
C GLY A 201 12.83 -11.89 16.30
N TYR A 202 14.15 -11.89 16.45
CA TYR A 202 15.07 -11.73 15.33
C TYR A 202 15.04 -12.98 14.45
N ASN A 203 14.59 -12.83 13.20
CA ASN A 203 14.39 -13.89 12.23
C ASN A 203 14.77 -13.43 10.81
N PRO A 204 16.06 -13.10 10.58
CA PRO A 204 16.53 -12.50 9.33
C PRO A 204 16.38 -13.45 8.15
N ARG A 205 15.77 -12.97 7.08
CA ARG A 205 15.60 -13.69 5.81
C ARG A 205 15.45 -12.72 4.64
N CYS A 206 15.51 -13.23 3.41
CA CYS A 206 15.30 -12.41 2.22
C CYS A 206 13.84 -11.95 2.10
N LEU A 207 13.63 -10.81 1.42
CA LEU A 207 12.30 -10.44 0.93
C LEU A 207 11.85 -11.45 -0.14
N ARG A 208 10.66 -12.03 0.02
CA ARG A 208 10.06 -12.99 -0.91
C ARG A 208 8.75 -12.45 -1.48
N ARG A 209 8.49 -12.71 -2.76
CA ARG A 209 7.24 -12.28 -3.42
C ARG A 209 6.67 -13.37 -4.29
N ASP A 210 5.35 -13.37 -4.41
CA ASP A 210 4.62 -14.17 -5.39
C ASP A 210 3.65 -13.25 -6.12
N ILE A 211 4.15 -12.48 -7.10
CA ILE A 211 3.33 -11.50 -7.80
C ILE A 211 2.15 -12.18 -8.49
N ASN A 212 0.95 -11.87 -8.02
CA ASN A 212 -0.22 -12.71 -8.22
C ASN A 212 -1.33 -12.01 -9.02
N LYS A 213 -1.43 -12.34 -10.29
CA LYS A 213 -2.49 -11.83 -11.18
C LYS A 213 -3.90 -12.28 -10.78
N HIS A 214 -4.04 -13.41 -10.09
CA HIS A 214 -5.36 -13.92 -9.68
C HIS A 214 -5.94 -13.03 -8.58
N SER A 215 -5.10 -12.62 -7.64
CA SER A 215 -5.48 -11.64 -6.63
C SER A 215 -5.72 -10.25 -7.25
N ALA A 216 -4.84 -9.80 -8.14
CA ALA A 216 -4.95 -8.51 -8.81
C ALA A 216 -6.24 -8.36 -9.66
N ALA A 217 -6.88 -9.47 -10.04
CA ALA A 217 -8.12 -9.44 -10.81
C ALA A 217 -9.29 -8.72 -10.09
N VAL A 218 -9.25 -8.59 -8.76
CA VAL A 218 -10.27 -7.86 -7.98
C VAL A 218 -9.93 -6.39 -7.72
N THR A 219 -8.80 -5.90 -8.24
CA THR A 219 -8.30 -4.54 -8.00
C THR A 219 -8.43 -3.65 -9.23
N THR A 220 -9.33 -3.99 -10.16
CA THR A 220 -9.56 -3.17 -11.38
C THR A 220 -10.36 -1.89 -11.06
N ALA A 221 -10.37 -0.96 -12.02
CA ALA A 221 -11.02 0.33 -11.90
C ALA A 221 -12.52 0.18 -11.69
N ASN A 222 -13.17 -0.83 -12.29
CA ASN A 222 -14.59 -1.10 -12.08
C ASN A 222 -14.90 -1.47 -10.62
N TYR A 223 -14.11 -2.38 -10.01
CA TYR A 223 -14.29 -2.71 -8.59
C TYR A 223 -14.09 -1.50 -7.69
N THR A 224 -13.09 -0.67 -8.00
CA THR A 224 -12.79 0.54 -7.24
C THR A 224 -13.88 1.62 -7.42
N TYR A 225 -14.38 1.79 -8.64
CA TYR A 225 -15.47 2.72 -8.95
C TYR A 225 -16.76 2.30 -8.26
N ASP A 226 -17.13 1.02 -8.33
CA ASP A 226 -18.31 0.47 -7.65
C ASP A 226 -18.18 0.60 -6.13
N LEU A 227 -16.99 0.37 -5.58
CA LEU A 227 -16.71 0.60 -4.16
C LEU A 227 -17.01 2.04 -3.75
N ILE A 228 -16.55 3.03 -4.52
CA ILE A 228 -16.75 4.45 -4.20
C ILE A 228 -18.22 4.88 -4.38
N THR A 229 -18.84 4.46 -5.48
CA THR A 229 -20.14 5.01 -5.92
C THR A 229 -21.35 4.31 -5.32
N ASN A 230 -21.25 3.04 -4.94
CA ASN A 230 -22.37 2.26 -4.41
C ASN A 230 -22.43 2.21 -2.87
N ASN A 231 -21.39 2.67 -2.16
CA ASN A 231 -21.34 2.64 -0.71
C ASN A 231 -21.37 4.07 -0.18
N HIS A 232 -22.49 4.53 0.40
CA HIS A 232 -22.63 5.94 0.82
C HIS A 232 -22.34 6.19 2.30
N GLU A 233 -22.19 5.11 3.08
CA GLU A 233 -21.87 5.13 4.50
C GLU A 233 -20.52 4.45 4.74
N ILE A 234 -19.73 5.00 5.68
CA ILE A 234 -18.38 4.50 6.00
C ILE A 234 -18.37 3.02 6.36
N TYR A 235 -19.41 2.52 7.05
CA TYR A 235 -19.53 1.11 7.42
C TYR A 235 -19.44 0.20 6.20
N TRP A 236 -20.24 0.47 5.16
CA TRP A 236 -20.26 -0.35 3.95
C TRP A 236 -19.03 -0.12 3.10
N PHE A 237 -18.56 1.12 3.00
CA PHE A 237 -17.33 1.44 2.26
C PHE A 237 -16.13 0.65 2.80
N GLN A 238 -15.87 0.71 4.11
CA GLN A 238 -14.74 0.00 4.70
C GLN A 238 -14.93 -1.53 4.67
N THR A 239 -16.16 -2.02 4.91
CA THR A 239 -16.46 -3.47 4.84
C THR A 239 -16.20 -4.05 3.44
N VAL A 240 -16.62 -3.35 2.38
CA VAL A 240 -16.43 -3.82 0.99
C VAL A 240 -14.97 -3.64 0.54
N MET A 241 -14.31 -2.58 0.98
CA MET A 241 -12.90 -2.33 0.71
C MET A 241 -11.99 -3.42 1.30
N GLU A 242 -12.17 -3.73 2.59
CA GLU A 242 -11.37 -4.71 3.34
C GLU A 242 -11.61 -6.14 2.85
N GLY A 243 -12.86 -6.47 2.55
CA GLY A 243 -13.26 -7.78 2.03
C GLY A 243 -14.47 -8.38 2.75
N GLN A 244 -15.37 -8.96 1.96
CA GLN A 244 -16.53 -9.71 2.43
C GLN A 244 -16.25 -11.20 2.22
N PHE A 245 -15.28 -11.73 2.98
CA PHE A 245 -14.77 -13.09 2.77
C PHE A 245 -15.86 -14.16 2.85
N PRO A 246 -16.81 -14.17 3.81
CA PRO A 246 -17.90 -15.15 3.82
C PRO A 246 -18.76 -15.17 2.55
N GLN A 247 -18.78 -14.08 1.78
CA GLN A 247 -19.48 -13.95 0.51
C GLN A 247 -18.58 -14.24 -0.71
N GLY A 248 -17.32 -14.66 -0.49
CA GLY A 248 -16.35 -14.92 -1.55
C GLY A 248 -15.82 -13.67 -2.24
N LYS A 249 -15.93 -12.50 -1.61
CA LYS A 249 -15.44 -11.23 -2.17
C LYS A 249 -14.22 -10.76 -1.38
N TRP A 250 -13.06 -10.70 -2.04
CA TRP A 250 -11.81 -10.34 -1.36
C TRP A 250 -11.66 -8.84 -1.07
N GLY A 251 -12.33 -7.97 -1.84
CA GLY A 251 -12.15 -6.52 -1.70
C GLY A 251 -10.81 -6.06 -2.30
N VAL A 252 -10.71 -4.75 -2.54
CA VAL A 252 -9.52 -4.15 -3.18
C VAL A 252 -8.32 -4.09 -2.23
N HIS A 253 -8.54 -4.06 -0.92
CA HIS A 253 -7.50 -4.08 0.10
C HIS A 253 -6.79 -5.44 0.14
N ALA A 254 -7.52 -6.52 0.41
CA ALA A 254 -6.92 -7.86 0.42
C ALA A 254 -6.37 -8.23 -0.97
N GLY A 255 -7.07 -7.84 -2.05
CA GLY A 255 -6.59 -8.00 -3.41
C GLY A 255 -5.24 -7.31 -3.67
N GLY A 256 -5.06 -6.09 -3.16
CA GLY A 256 -3.81 -5.34 -3.29
C GLY A 256 -2.66 -5.99 -2.53
N HIS A 257 -2.88 -6.40 -1.27
CA HIS A 257 -1.89 -7.14 -0.48
C HIS A 257 -1.45 -8.44 -1.17
N TYR A 258 -2.43 -9.28 -1.54
CA TYR A 258 -2.14 -10.59 -2.13
C TYR A 258 -1.74 -10.52 -3.60
N THR A 259 -1.79 -9.35 -4.25
CA THR A 259 -1.10 -9.13 -5.53
C THR A 259 0.41 -9.18 -5.36
N VAL A 260 0.95 -8.75 -4.22
CA VAL A 260 2.38 -8.84 -3.90
C VAL A 260 2.71 -10.20 -3.28
N SER A 261 1.88 -10.60 -2.30
CA SER A 261 1.97 -11.88 -1.58
C SER A 261 3.39 -12.16 -1.07
N GLY A 262 3.75 -13.42 -0.90
CA GLY A 262 5.04 -13.85 -0.41
C GLY A 262 5.26 -13.51 1.07
N ASP A 263 6.51 -13.22 1.42
CA ASP A 263 6.94 -12.97 2.78
C ASP A 263 7.79 -11.68 2.83
N PRO A 264 7.29 -10.62 3.48
CA PRO A 264 6.17 -10.62 4.43
C PRO A 264 4.84 -10.08 3.87
N ALA A 265 4.77 -9.68 2.59
CA ALA A 265 3.61 -8.92 2.08
C ALA A 265 2.27 -9.69 2.16
N GLY A 266 2.30 -11.03 2.10
CA GLY A 266 1.13 -11.88 2.28
C GLY A 266 0.72 -12.12 3.73
N ASP A 267 1.56 -11.80 4.72
CA ASP A 267 1.25 -11.99 6.13
C ASP A 267 0.57 -10.73 6.69
N PHE A 268 -0.69 -10.87 7.10
CA PHE A 268 -1.54 -9.78 7.56
C PHE A 268 -0.88 -8.87 8.60
N TYR A 269 -0.07 -9.41 9.51
CA TYR A 269 0.52 -8.62 10.61
C TYR A 269 1.83 -7.94 10.23
N VAL A 270 2.59 -8.53 9.32
CA VAL A 270 3.95 -8.07 8.96
C VAL A 270 4.06 -7.56 7.53
N SER A 271 2.93 -7.38 6.83
CA SER A 271 2.88 -6.87 5.47
C SER A 271 3.65 -5.56 5.22
N PRO A 272 3.81 -4.60 6.17
CA PRO A 272 4.67 -3.43 5.97
C PRO A 272 6.16 -3.74 5.83
N GLY A 273 6.56 -4.97 6.13
CA GLY A 273 7.91 -5.45 5.90
C GLY A 273 8.25 -5.54 4.39
N ASP A 274 7.26 -5.50 3.50
CA ASP A 274 7.48 -5.26 2.07
C ASP A 274 7.31 -3.74 1.79
N PRO A 275 8.30 -3.07 1.19
CA PRO A 275 8.20 -1.66 0.83
C PRO A 275 6.99 -1.27 -0.03
N VAL A 276 6.39 -2.22 -0.77
CA VAL A 276 5.19 -1.94 -1.58
C VAL A 276 3.95 -1.70 -0.73
N PHE A 277 3.94 -2.12 0.54
CA PHE A 277 2.87 -1.82 1.49
C PHE A 277 2.50 -0.33 1.47
N TRP A 278 3.50 0.54 1.48
CA TRP A 278 3.27 1.98 1.46
C TRP A 278 2.51 2.37 0.20
N LEU A 279 3.02 2.01 -0.98
CA LEU A 279 2.35 2.21 -2.27
C LEU A 279 0.92 1.65 -2.31
N HIS A 280 0.69 0.44 -1.82
CA HIS A 280 -0.65 -0.11 -1.70
C HIS A 280 -1.57 0.78 -0.83
N HIS A 281 -1.06 1.23 0.31
CA HIS A 281 -1.88 1.88 1.33
C HIS A 281 -2.28 3.32 1.01
N ALA A 282 -1.57 4.11 0.22
CA ALA A 282 -2.21 5.36 -0.23
C ALA A 282 -3.04 5.19 -1.48
N MET A 283 -3.06 4.02 -2.12
CA MET A 283 -4.14 3.77 -3.06
C MET A 283 -5.44 3.58 -2.29
N ILE A 284 -5.38 2.87 -1.16
CA ILE A 284 -6.48 2.84 -0.19
C ILE A 284 -6.86 4.26 0.24
N ASP A 285 -5.89 5.09 0.66
CA ASP A 285 -6.14 6.49 1.05
C ASP A 285 -6.72 7.33 -0.10
N ARG A 286 -6.24 7.14 -1.33
CA ARG A 286 -6.78 7.82 -2.53
C ARG A 286 -8.24 7.43 -2.76
N VAL A 287 -8.57 6.15 -2.67
CA VAL A 287 -9.93 5.65 -2.84
C VAL A 287 -10.84 6.18 -1.74
N TRP A 288 -10.36 6.22 -0.49
CA TRP A 288 -11.08 6.84 0.62
C TRP A 288 -11.26 8.35 0.45
N TRP A 289 -10.23 9.06 0.00
CA TRP A 289 -10.29 10.48 -0.31
C TRP A 289 -11.33 10.77 -1.40
N ILE A 290 -11.30 10.06 -2.54
CA ILE A 290 -12.31 10.23 -3.60
C ILE A 290 -13.72 9.93 -3.07
N TRP A 291 -13.86 8.92 -2.21
CA TRP A 291 -15.12 8.62 -1.53
C TRP A 291 -15.57 9.78 -0.64
N GLN A 292 -14.70 10.36 0.18
CA GLN A 292 -15.04 11.54 0.99
C GLN A 292 -15.45 12.73 0.11
N LEU A 293 -14.77 12.96 -1.02
CA LEU A 293 -15.09 14.05 -1.95
C LEU A 293 -16.51 13.99 -2.52
N GLN A 294 -17.18 12.83 -2.47
CA GLN A 294 -18.56 12.74 -2.96
C GLN A 294 -19.56 13.50 -2.09
N ASP A 295 -19.27 13.65 -0.80
CA ASP A 295 -20.07 14.36 0.21
C ASP A 295 -19.19 14.71 1.42
N LEU A 296 -18.34 15.73 1.28
CA LEU A 296 -17.33 16.10 2.28
C LEU A 296 -17.93 16.46 3.64
N ASP A 297 -19.03 17.22 3.63
CA ASP A 297 -19.67 17.71 4.86
C ASP A 297 -20.15 16.56 5.76
N SER A 298 -20.63 15.47 5.16
CA SER A 298 -20.99 14.25 5.88
C SER A 298 -19.78 13.35 6.15
N ARG A 299 -19.06 12.97 5.08
CA ARG A 299 -18.10 11.85 5.08
C ARG A 299 -16.80 12.12 5.84
N LEU A 300 -16.41 13.38 6.05
CA LEU A 300 -15.26 13.74 6.90
C LEU A 300 -15.49 13.47 8.38
N THR A 301 -16.73 13.22 8.81
CA THR A 301 -17.07 12.97 10.22
C THR A 301 -17.61 11.57 10.48
N GLN A 302 -17.72 10.74 9.44
CA GLN A 302 -18.24 9.40 9.57
C GLN A 302 -17.20 8.45 10.18
N VAL A 303 -17.57 7.82 11.29
CA VAL A 303 -16.85 6.72 11.93
C VAL A 303 -17.85 5.60 12.20
N SER A 304 -17.41 4.35 12.07
CA SER A 304 -18.24 3.18 12.37
C SER A 304 -17.39 2.04 12.94
N MET A 305 -18.04 0.91 13.21
CA MET A 305 -17.47 -0.28 13.86
C MET A 305 -16.94 0.00 15.27
N THR A 306 -16.29 -1.02 15.86
CA THR A 306 -15.77 -1.00 17.24
C THR A 306 -14.26 -0.88 17.24
N LYS A 307 -13.66 -0.62 18.41
CA LYS A 307 -12.21 -0.40 18.55
C LYS A 307 -11.38 -1.68 18.38
N THR A 308 -12.03 -2.84 18.31
CA THR A 308 -11.40 -4.16 18.17
C THR A 308 -11.84 -4.84 16.88
N MET A 309 -10.92 -5.53 16.22
CA MET A 309 -11.19 -6.30 15.00
C MET A 309 -12.36 -7.27 15.21
N ASN A 310 -13.35 -7.23 14.31
CA ASN A 310 -14.58 -8.04 14.40
C ASN A 310 -15.33 -7.96 15.75
N ASN A 311 -15.13 -6.88 16.50
CA ASN A 311 -15.64 -6.72 17.87
C ASN A 311 -15.20 -7.86 18.81
N PHE A 312 -13.96 -8.34 18.66
CA PHE A 312 -13.41 -9.42 19.47
C PHE A 312 -12.05 -9.05 20.11
N PRO A 313 -11.95 -8.97 21.45
CA PRO A 313 -13.08 -9.02 22.39
C PRO A 313 -14.04 -7.83 22.19
N PRO A 314 -15.29 -7.88 22.67
CA PRO A 314 -16.22 -6.76 22.51
C PRO A 314 -15.64 -5.45 23.05
N SER A 315 -15.81 -4.36 22.29
CA SER A 315 -15.38 -3.02 22.66
C SER A 315 -16.43 -1.97 22.31
N GLU A 316 -16.20 -0.75 22.78
CA GLU A 316 -17.01 0.41 22.42
C GLU A 316 -16.95 0.70 20.92
N ASN A 317 -17.95 1.40 20.41
CA ASN A 317 -17.90 1.94 19.06
C ASN A 317 -16.72 2.92 18.92
N GLY A 318 -16.11 2.92 17.74
CA GLY A 318 -15.13 3.92 17.36
C GLY A 318 -15.77 5.31 17.29
N THR A 319 -15.00 6.32 17.67
CA THR A 319 -15.41 7.73 17.64
C THR A 319 -14.31 8.60 17.06
N LEU A 320 -14.66 9.82 16.65
CA LEU A 320 -13.69 10.81 16.19
C LEU A 320 -12.70 11.25 17.29
N ASP A 321 -13.05 11.05 18.56
CA ASP A 321 -12.22 11.46 19.70
C ASP A 321 -11.31 10.33 20.20
N ASP A 322 -11.38 9.15 19.57
CA ASP A 322 -10.44 8.08 19.85
C ASP A 322 -9.03 8.47 19.41
N LEU A 323 -8.05 8.02 20.19
CA LEU A 323 -6.64 8.25 19.90
C LEU A 323 -6.13 7.25 18.87
N SER A 324 -5.26 7.74 17.99
CA SER A 324 -4.49 6.97 17.03
C SER A 324 -3.09 7.57 16.92
N GLY A 325 -2.07 6.75 17.05
CA GLY A 325 -0.67 7.17 16.97
C GLY A 325 0.22 6.03 16.52
N LEU A 326 1.49 6.33 16.29
CA LEU A 326 2.49 5.37 15.83
C LEU A 326 3.52 5.07 16.93
N GLY A 327 3.10 5.06 18.19
CA GLY A 327 3.97 4.79 19.33
C GLY A 327 5.21 5.68 19.36
N VAL A 328 6.41 5.09 19.27
CA VAL A 328 7.68 5.84 19.28
C VAL A 328 7.95 6.64 18.01
N LEU A 329 7.19 6.42 16.92
CA LEU A 329 7.38 7.08 15.63
C LEU A 329 6.58 8.37 15.49
N ALA A 330 5.41 8.47 16.14
CA ALA A 330 4.59 9.67 16.15
C ALA A 330 3.67 9.67 17.37
N PRO A 331 3.40 10.85 17.97
CA PRO A 331 2.49 10.96 19.09
C PRO A 331 1.06 10.59 18.69
N ASP A 332 0.24 10.29 19.69
CA ASP A 332 -1.18 10.11 19.51
C ASP A 332 -1.85 11.43 19.08
N VAL A 333 -2.76 11.30 18.13
CA VAL A 333 -3.69 12.34 17.68
C VAL A 333 -5.10 11.76 17.70
N THR A 334 -6.12 12.61 17.66
CA THR A 334 -7.50 12.14 17.55
C THR A 334 -7.81 11.67 16.13
N VAL A 335 -8.73 10.70 15.98
CA VAL A 335 -9.23 10.29 14.65
C VAL A 335 -9.74 11.51 13.86
N ARG A 336 -10.39 12.47 14.55
CA ARG A 336 -10.84 13.75 13.99
C ARG A 336 -9.75 14.49 13.22
N GLU A 337 -8.54 14.52 13.77
CA GLU A 337 -7.39 15.20 13.16
C GLU A 337 -6.86 14.46 11.93
N LEU A 338 -7.21 13.19 11.75
CA LEU A 338 -6.79 12.36 10.63
C LEU A 338 -7.77 12.37 9.46
N MET A 339 -9.01 12.82 9.66
CA MET A 339 -10.08 12.70 8.66
C MET A 339 -9.89 13.60 7.43
N ASN A 340 -9.09 14.67 7.54
CA ASN A 340 -8.99 15.72 6.52
C ASN A 340 -7.56 15.87 5.99
N THR A 341 -7.36 15.60 4.69
CA THR A 341 -6.06 15.73 4.03
C THR A 341 -5.63 17.18 3.77
N MET A 342 -6.55 18.15 3.90
CA MET A 342 -6.35 19.56 3.60
C MET A 342 -6.15 20.45 4.84
N GLY A 343 -5.98 19.88 6.03
CA GLY A 343 -5.76 20.65 7.26
C GLY A 343 -5.68 19.82 8.53
N GLY A 344 -5.76 18.49 8.42
CA GLY A 344 -5.61 17.56 9.53
C GLY A 344 -4.31 17.75 10.32
N ILE A 345 -4.36 17.35 11.59
CA ILE A 345 -3.28 17.50 12.57
C ILE A 345 -2.75 18.94 12.62
N GLY A 346 -3.66 19.92 12.71
CA GLY A 346 -3.31 21.34 12.79
C GLY A 346 -2.54 21.85 11.57
N GLY A 347 -2.97 21.48 10.36
CA GLY A 347 -2.37 21.93 9.10
C GLY A 347 -1.18 21.11 8.61
N LYS A 348 -0.75 20.06 9.34
CA LYS A 348 0.35 19.19 8.89
C LYS A 348 -0.05 18.31 7.71
N PHE A 349 -1.31 17.91 7.63
CA PHE A 349 -1.85 17.33 6.42
C PHE A 349 -2.22 18.44 5.45
N CYS A 350 -1.51 18.48 4.33
CA CYS A 350 -1.83 19.34 3.22
C CYS A 350 -1.47 18.64 1.90
N TYR A 351 -2.31 17.70 1.49
CA TYR A 351 -2.08 16.92 0.28
C TYR A 351 -3.38 16.52 -0.44
N ILE A 352 -3.24 16.30 -1.75
CA ILE A 352 -4.26 15.78 -2.66
C ILE A 352 -3.66 14.66 -3.52
N TYR A 353 -4.52 13.97 -4.27
CA TYR A 353 -4.13 12.96 -5.26
C TYR A 353 -4.31 13.50 -6.68
N GLU A 354 -3.30 13.30 -7.53
CA GLU A 354 -3.31 13.63 -8.97
C GLU A 354 -2.99 12.40 -9.82
#